data_AF-R1EBL2-F1
#
_entry.id   AF-R1EBL2-F1
#
_cell.length_a   1.000
_cell.length_b   1.000
_cell.length_c   1.000
_cell.angle_alpha   90.00
_cell.angle_beta   90.00
_cell.angle_gamma   90.00
#
_symmetry.space_group_name_H-M   'P 1'
#
loop_
_entity.id
_entity.type
_entity.pdbx_description
1 polymer ?
#
loop_
_entity_poly.entity_id
_entity_poly.type
_entity_poly.pdbx_seq_one_letter_code
_entity_poly.pdbx_strand_id
1 'polypeptide(L)'
;MAAAHHTMPLDEATASPVAMCDGRALGPAAWYALLTTVVAGPLFVAAPHPGVATVALLAGTGAAVHQLSLGLPGEFWAHALIGIMLAGCASPALSGDGGPVAVSKWQGGLGAAAFALLLFGEFCHHGPSSCSPVKSVHMLAHVAIEAAAGSFALLAMLAAIATERRWTRAAARLSTMRRLHDPIALAVLGHILTQHQHDPQPIAVLFHITQGRSMLALGLCSVVCSVAHDAGVPVAAGTTLRLLTATLWLLNGLWLVHMAAFMYLLPGRCGLHHLLWPSANADEAATVYLATDAWLSAVAVCVAYWLGEPTRAKVADEQSGWATVEDKQLAVGARTAAAEERQALVEMGR
;
A
#
# COMPACT_ATOMS: atom_id res chain seq x y z
N MET A 1 25.12 -3.20 -42.47
CA MET A 1 25.19 -2.91 -41.02
C MET A 1 24.26 -3.88 -40.32
N ALA A 2 24.84 -4.92 -39.72
CA ALA A 2 24.11 -5.99 -39.04
C ALA A 2 23.61 -5.47 -37.69
N ALA A 3 22.28 -5.44 -37.51
CA ALA A 3 21.67 -5.27 -36.21
C ALA A 3 21.71 -6.63 -35.50
N ALA A 4 22.46 -6.69 -34.40
CA ALA A 4 22.49 -7.85 -33.53
C ALA A 4 21.11 -8.03 -32.89
N HIS A 5 20.32 -8.93 -33.46
CA HIS A 5 19.23 -9.55 -32.74
C HIS A 5 19.84 -10.36 -31.59
N HIS A 6 19.71 -9.85 -30.36
CA HIS A 6 19.75 -10.70 -29.19
C HIS A 6 18.48 -11.57 -29.21
N THR A 7 18.50 -12.61 -30.05
CA THR A 7 17.62 -13.75 -29.85
C THR A 7 18.12 -14.47 -28.62
N MET A 8 17.37 -14.41 -27.52
CA MET A 8 17.47 -15.45 -26.50
C MET A 8 17.31 -16.81 -27.20
N PRO A 9 18.21 -17.77 -26.96
CA PRO A 9 18.10 -19.08 -27.57
C PRO A 9 16.76 -19.71 -27.14
N LEU A 10 16.02 -20.22 -28.12
CA LEU A 10 14.73 -20.92 -27.94
C LEU A 10 14.81 -22.13 -26.99
N ASP A 11 16.02 -22.56 -26.61
CA ASP A 11 16.24 -23.65 -25.66
C ASP A 11 15.95 -23.26 -24.19
N GLU A 12 16.03 -21.98 -23.81
CA GLU A 12 15.70 -21.55 -22.43
C GLU A 12 14.18 -21.48 -22.17
N ALA A 13 13.36 -21.39 -23.21
CA ALA A 13 11.90 -21.32 -23.07
C ALA A 13 11.24 -22.68 -22.76
N THR A 14 12.00 -23.78 -22.77
CA THR A 14 11.49 -25.14 -22.52
C THR A 14 12.11 -25.82 -21.30
N ALA A 15 13.15 -25.23 -20.69
CA ALA A 15 13.63 -25.67 -19.41
C ALA A 15 12.58 -25.33 -18.34
N SER A 16 12.11 -26.34 -17.60
CA SER A 16 11.31 -26.09 -16.41
C SER A 16 12.06 -25.08 -15.51
N PRO A 17 11.40 -24.05 -14.95
CA PRO A 17 12.02 -23.14 -13.98
C PRO A 17 12.73 -23.88 -12.84
N VAL A 18 12.24 -25.08 -12.51
CA VAL A 18 12.87 -26.02 -11.57
C VAL A 18 14.28 -26.41 -12.03
N ALA A 19 14.48 -26.73 -13.31
CA ALA A 19 15.79 -27.07 -13.88
C ALA A 19 16.76 -25.88 -13.96
N MET A 20 16.26 -24.63 -13.99
CA MET A 20 17.10 -23.41 -13.90
C MET A 20 17.51 -23.08 -12.45
N CYS A 21 16.69 -23.48 -11.49
CA CYS A 21 16.91 -23.33 -10.05
C CYS A 21 17.81 -24.45 -9.46
N ASP A 22 17.83 -25.63 -10.08
CA ASP A 22 18.61 -26.80 -9.63
C ASP A 22 20.11 -26.46 -9.53
N GLY A 23 20.62 -26.50 -8.29
CA GLY A 23 22.04 -26.29 -7.98
C GLY A 23 22.46 -24.86 -7.58
N ARG A 24 21.54 -23.87 -7.55
CA ARG A 24 21.86 -22.52 -7.09
C ARG A 24 21.61 -22.36 -5.59
N ALA A 25 22.67 -22.35 -4.78
CA ALA A 25 22.59 -21.91 -3.39
C ALA A 25 22.24 -20.41 -3.31
N LEU A 26 21.61 -19.97 -2.20
CA LEU A 26 21.39 -18.56 -1.91
C LEU A 26 22.74 -17.81 -1.88
N GLY A 27 23.05 -17.13 -2.97
CA GLY A 27 24.28 -16.33 -3.09
C GLY A 27 24.22 -15.05 -2.25
N PRO A 28 25.36 -14.36 -2.07
CA PRO A 28 25.43 -13.10 -1.31
C PRO A 28 24.44 -12.03 -1.76
N ALA A 29 24.11 -11.99 -3.06
CA ALA A 29 23.14 -11.05 -3.63
C ALA A 29 21.70 -11.27 -3.10
N ALA A 30 21.28 -12.52 -2.92
CA ALA A 30 19.96 -12.86 -2.38
C ALA A 30 19.86 -12.55 -0.88
N TRP A 31 20.92 -12.84 -0.11
CA TRP A 31 21.00 -12.43 1.29
C TRP A 31 21.01 -10.92 1.45
N TYR A 32 21.75 -10.22 0.60
CA TYR A 32 21.76 -8.76 0.55
C TYR A 32 20.36 -8.22 0.25
N ALA A 33 19.64 -8.77 -0.73
CA ALA A 33 18.26 -8.42 -1.05
C ALA A 33 17.34 -8.57 0.16
N LEU A 34 17.30 -9.76 0.77
CA LEU A 34 16.47 -10.03 1.94
C LEU A 34 16.79 -9.10 3.11
N LEU A 35 18.08 -8.91 3.42
CA LEU A 35 18.52 -8.02 4.50
C LEU A 35 18.12 -6.57 4.21
N THR A 36 18.27 -6.10 2.97
CA THR A 36 17.84 -4.74 2.60
C THR A 36 16.34 -4.57 2.72
N THR A 37 15.52 -5.54 2.32
CA THR A 37 14.06 -5.46 2.45
C THR A 37 13.61 -5.49 3.92
N VAL A 38 14.21 -6.37 4.73
CA VAL A 38 13.89 -6.54 6.16
C VAL A 38 14.36 -5.34 6.99
N VAL A 39 15.47 -4.69 6.63
CA VAL A 39 16.00 -3.53 7.39
C VAL A 39 15.46 -2.21 6.85
N ALA A 40 15.47 -2.00 5.54
CA ALA A 40 15.02 -0.74 4.94
C ALA A 40 13.50 -0.58 5.00
N GLY A 41 12.73 -1.67 4.94
CA GLY A 41 11.26 -1.64 5.02
C GLY A 41 10.75 -1.00 6.30
N PRO A 42 11.11 -1.51 7.49
CA PRO A 42 10.76 -0.91 8.77
C PRO A 42 11.29 0.51 8.93
N LEU A 43 12.49 0.82 8.45
CA LEU A 43 13.06 2.18 8.53
C LEU A 43 12.29 3.18 7.66
N PHE A 44 11.84 2.77 6.47
CA PHE A 44 11.04 3.62 5.57
C PHE A 44 9.63 3.88 6.12
N VAL A 45 9.05 2.86 6.76
CA VAL A 45 7.70 2.90 7.35
C VAL A 45 7.68 3.65 8.68
N ALA A 46 8.68 3.42 9.54
CA ALA A 46 8.71 3.95 10.90
C ALA A 46 9.44 5.28 11.04
N ALA A 47 10.10 5.80 9.98
CA ALA A 47 10.81 7.07 10.05
C ALA A 47 9.85 8.25 10.34
N PRO A 48 9.92 8.87 11.52
CA PRO A 48 9.06 10.01 11.86
C PRO A 48 9.51 11.30 11.15
N HIS A 49 10.73 11.31 10.59
CA HIS A 49 11.34 12.49 9.98
C HIS A 49 11.63 12.30 8.48
N PRO A 50 11.39 13.33 7.65
CA PRO A 50 11.61 13.28 6.21
C PRO A 50 13.09 13.03 5.85
N GLY A 51 14.03 13.46 6.68
CA GLY A 51 15.46 13.19 6.47
C GLY A 51 15.81 11.70 6.57
N VAL A 52 15.28 10.99 7.57
CA VAL A 52 15.52 9.54 7.74
C VAL A 52 14.83 8.75 6.63
N ALA A 53 13.60 9.14 6.28
CA ALA A 53 12.88 8.54 5.16
C ALA A 53 13.59 8.77 3.81
N THR A 54 14.20 9.94 3.60
CA THR A 54 14.98 10.25 2.39
C THR A 54 16.25 9.41 2.32
N VAL A 55 16.97 9.25 3.44
CA VAL A 55 18.15 8.38 3.50
C VAL A 55 17.75 6.92 3.28
N ALA A 56 16.67 6.45 3.88
CA ALA A 56 16.13 5.10 3.66
C ALA A 56 15.71 4.90 2.20
N LEU A 57 15.10 5.90 1.57
CA LEU A 57 14.75 5.88 0.14
C LEU A 57 15.98 5.83 -0.74
N LEU A 58 16.98 6.67 -0.51
CA LEU A 58 18.21 6.70 -1.29
C LEU A 58 18.99 5.40 -1.14
N ALA A 59 19.09 4.87 0.09
CA ALA A 59 19.72 3.57 0.35
C ALA A 59 18.94 2.42 -0.29
N GLY A 60 17.60 2.44 -0.19
CA GLY A 60 16.72 1.44 -0.80
C GLY A 60 16.79 1.46 -2.33
N THR A 61 16.72 2.64 -2.95
CA THR A 61 16.87 2.82 -4.40
C THR A 61 18.27 2.44 -4.87
N GLY A 62 19.32 2.81 -4.13
CA GLY A 62 20.69 2.40 -4.44
C GLY A 62 20.88 0.88 -4.32
N ALA A 63 20.31 0.26 -3.30
CA ALA A 63 20.27 -1.19 -3.16
C ALA A 63 19.51 -1.84 -4.33
N ALA A 64 18.40 -1.24 -4.76
CA ALA A 64 17.61 -1.73 -5.88
C ALA A 64 18.37 -1.66 -7.20
N VAL A 65 18.97 -0.52 -7.53
CA VAL A 65 19.78 -0.36 -8.74
C VAL A 65 20.95 -1.33 -8.74
N HIS A 66 21.64 -1.48 -7.61
CA HIS A 66 22.75 -2.44 -7.49
C HIS A 66 22.26 -3.88 -7.64
N GLN A 67 21.14 -4.24 -7.05
CA GLN A 67 20.58 -5.59 -7.14
C GLN A 67 20.07 -5.93 -8.54
N LEU A 68 19.49 -4.96 -9.26
CA LEU A 68 19.17 -5.09 -10.68
C LEU A 68 20.43 -5.36 -11.50
N SER A 69 21.54 -4.68 -11.19
CA SER A 69 22.84 -4.94 -11.84
C SER A 69 23.43 -6.33 -11.50
N LEU A 70 22.99 -6.94 -10.40
CA LEU A 70 23.31 -8.32 -10.00
C LEU A 70 22.35 -9.35 -10.60
N GLY A 71 21.43 -8.94 -11.47
CA GLY A 71 20.52 -9.83 -12.19
C GLY A 71 19.24 -10.20 -11.45
N LEU A 72 18.92 -9.52 -10.34
CA LEU A 72 17.60 -9.66 -9.72
C LEU A 72 16.52 -9.10 -10.67
N PRO A 73 15.39 -9.80 -10.85
CA PRO A 73 14.29 -9.32 -11.68
C PRO A 73 13.70 -8.02 -11.15
N GLY A 74 13.26 -7.13 -12.05
CA GLY A 74 12.57 -5.88 -11.69
C GLY A 74 11.29 -6.14 -10.91
N GLU A 75 10.64 -7.27 -11.18
CA GLU A 75 9.47 -7.76 -10.47
C GLU A 75 9.73 -7.89 -8.97
N PHE A 76 10.92 -8.31 -8.53
CA PHE A 76 11.25 -8.38 -7.09
C PHE A 76 11.02 -7.02 -6.40
N TRP A 77 11.61 -5.97 -6.96
CA TRP A 77 11.58 -4.64 -6.37
C TRP A 77 10.22 -3.97 -6.49
N ALA A 78 9.50 -4.19 -7.60
CA ALA A 78 8.14 -3.70 -7.74
C ALA A 78 7.25 -4.24 -6.60
N HIS A 79 7.28 -5.55 -6.35
CA HIS A 79 6.49 -6.16 -5.28
C HIS A 79 7.00 -5.77 -3.89
N ALA A 80 8.31 -5.82 -3.64
CA ALA A 80 8.88 -5.51 -2.33
C ALA A 80 8.62 -4.05 -1.90
N LEU A 81 8.82 -3.07 -2.80
CA LEU A 81 8.61 -1.66 -2.48
C LEU A 81 7.14 -1.35 -2.24
N ILE A 82 6.24 -1.82 -3.11
CA ILE A 82 4.81 -1.64 -2.91
C ILE A 82 4.36 -2.34 -1.61
N GLY A 83 4.87 -3.55 -1.34
CA GLY A 83 4.58 -4.28 -0.11
C GLY A 83 4.99 -3.52 1.15
N ILE A 84 6.19 -2.94 1.18
CA ILE A 84 6.66 -2.07 2.26
C ILE A 84 5.74 -0.86 2.44
N MET A 85 5.34 -0.20 1.35
CA MET A 85 4.45 0.96 1.40
C MET A 85 3.06 0.60 1.97
N LEU A 86 2.47 -0.51 1.52
CA LEU A 86 1.18 -0.99 2.03
C LEU A 86 1.27 -1.40 3.51
N ALA A 87 2.33 -2.09 3.92
CA ALA A 87 2.57 -2.44 5.31
C ALA A 87 2.68 -1.17 6.18
N GLY A 88 3.26 -0.10 5.63
CA GLY A 88 3.35 1.19 6.31
C GLY A 88 2.01 1.88 6.55
N CYS A 89 0.98 1.57 5.78
CA CYS A 89 -0.37 2.07 6.00
C CYS A 89 -1.08 1.42 7.21
N ALA A 90 -0.55 0.31 7.74
CA ALA A 90 -1.15 -0.38 8.90
C ALA A 90 -1.11 0.46 10.18
N SER A 91 0.00 1.16 10.43
CA SER A 91 0.16 2.04 11.60
C SER A 91 -0.85 3.20 11.62
N PRO A 92 -0.97 4.03 10.56
CA PRO A 92 -1.99 5.07 10.51
C PRO A 92 -3.42 4.52 10.44
N ALA A 93 -3.66 3.33 9.87
CA ALA A 93 -4.97 2.68 9.97
C ALA A 93 -5.32 2.30 11.41
N LEU A 94 -4.33 1.86 12.19
CA LEU A 94 -4.51 1.49 13.60
C LEU A 94 -4.80 2.71 14.48
N SER A 95 -4.19 3.86 14.20
CA SER A 95 -4.32 5.11 14.97
C SER A 95 -5.42 6.05 14.48
N GLY A 96 -5.96 5.81 13.28
CA GLY A 96 -7.02 6.61 12.69
C GLY A 96 -8.40 6.39 13.29
N ASP A 97 -9.40 6.96 12.63
CA ASP A 97 -10.82 6.90 12.98
C ASP A 97 -11.58 5.76 12.25
N GLY A 98 -10.89 5.03 11.37
CA GLY A 98 -11.46 4.05 10.45
C GLY A 98 -11.79 4.62 9.07
N GLY A 99 -11.56 5.91 8.84
CA GLY A 99 -11.67 6.56 7.54
C GLY A 99 -10.44 6.31 6.64
N PRO A 100 -10.30 7.12 5.58
CA PRO A 100 -9.16 7.05 4.66
C PRO A 100 -7.82 7.12 5.39
N VAL A 101 -6.88 6.24 5.04
CA VAL A 101 -5.58 6.17 5.71
C VAL A 101 -4.86 7.52 5.65
N ALA A 102 -4.45 8.03 6.81
CA ALA A 102 -3.70 9.28 6.91
C ALA A 102 -2.21 8.98 6.67
N VAL A 103 -1.65 9.54 5.59
CA VAL A 103 -0.21 9.50 5.33
C VAL A 103 0.35 10.92 5.42
N SER A 104 1.64 11.05 5.74
CA SER A 104 2.27 12.37 5.70
C SER A 104 2.34 12.89 4.26
N LYS A 105 2.37 14.23 4.08
CA LYS A 105 2.50 14.85 2.75
C LYS A 105 3.69 14.33 1.96
N TRP A 106 4.80 14.01 2.63
CA TRP A 106 6.01 13.53 1.98
C TRP A 106 5.86 12.07 1.54
N GLN A 107 5.27 11.20 2.36
CA GLN A 107 4.97 9.82 1.95
C GLN A 107 3.99 9.78 0.77
N GLY A 108 2.91 10.58 0.83
CA GLY A 108 1.97 10.69 -0.28
C GLY A 108 2.63 11.28 -1.54
N GLY A 109 3.47 12.30 -1.40
CA GLY A 109 4.19 12.90 -2.52
C GLY A 109 5.21 11.98 -3.17
N LEU A 110 5.98 11.23 -2.38
CA LEU A 110 6.89 10.21 -2.87
C LEU A 110 6.15 9.09 -3.59
N GLY A 111 5.03 8.61 -3.03
CA GLY A 111 4.19 7.60 -3.68
C GLY A 111 3.62 8.10 -5.01
N ALA A 112 3.07 9.31 -5.04
CA ALA A 112 2.53 9.90 -6.27
C ALA A 112 3.62 10.10 -7.34
N ALA A 113 4.81 10.55 -6.94
CA ALA A 113 5.95 10.68 -7.84
C ALA A 113 6.42 9.32 -8.38
N ALA A 114 6.49 8.29 -7.54
CA ALA A 114 6.87 6.95 -7.95
C ALA A 114 5.91 6.39 -9.00
N PHE A 115 4.59 6.46 -8.77
CA PHE A 115 3.59 6.00 -9.75
C PHE A 115 3.58 6.85 -11.04
N ALA A 116 3.83 8.15 -10.95
CA ALA A 116 3.97 8.99 -12.14
C ALA A 116 5.21 8.61 -12.98
N LEU A 117 6.31 8.26 -12.34
CA LEU A 117 7.52 7.79 -13.02
C LEU A 117 7.32 6.40 -13.64
N LEU A 118 6.59 5.51 -12.96
CA LEU A 118 6.22 4.21 -13.53
C LEU A 118 5.34 4.38 -14.78
N LEU A 119 4.31 5.23 -14.72
CA LEU A 119 3.44 5.56 -15.87
C LEU A 119 4.24 6.10 -17.05
N PHE A 120 5.18 7.01 -16.77
CA PHE A 120 6.06 7.56 -17.79
C PHE A 120 6.98 6.48 -18.39
N GLY A 121 7.58 5.65 -17.54
CA GLY A 121 8.43 4.53 -17.96
C GLY A 121 7.69 3.54 -18.85
N GLU A 122 6.47 3.19 -18.47
CA GLU A 122 5.59 2.28 -19.21
C GLU A 122 5.25 2.85 -20.60
N PHE A 123 4.91 4.14 -20.66
CA PHE A 123 4.66 4.83 -21.92
C PHE A 123 5.90 4.91 -22.83
N CYS A 124 7.09 5.15 -22.26
CA CYS A 124 8.34 5.20 -23.00
C CYS A 124 8.78 3.81 -23.50
N HIS A 125 8.57 2.75 -22.72
CA HIS A 125 8.97 1.39 -23.08
C HIS A 125 8.05 0.78 -24.15
N HIS A 126 6.75 1.05 -24.07
CA HIS A 126 5.72 0.47 -24.92
C HIS A 126 5.17 1.44 -25.97
N GLY A 127 5.92 2.49 -26.30
CA GLY A 127 5.51 3.55 -27.23
C GLY A 127 4.93 3.08 -28.58
N PRO A 128 4.41 4.01 -29.40
CA PRO A 128 3.41 3.77 -30.47
C PRO A 128 3.81 2.81 -31.60
N SER A 129 5.04 2.29 -31.60
CA SER A 129 5.59 1.33 -32.57
C SER A 129 5.36 -0.14 -32.20
N SER A 130 4.86 -0.47 -31.00
CA SER A 130 4.65 -1.86 -30.54
C SER A 130 3.17 -2.30 -30.52
N CYS A 131 2.44 -2.04 -31.61
CA CYS A 131 1.00 -2.32 -31.74
C CYS A 131 0.70 -3.81 -32.00
N SER A 132 0.88 -4.67 -31.00
CA SER A 132 0.13 -5.94 -30.94
C SER A 132 -1.02 -5.79 -29.92
N PRO A 133 -2.25 -6.27 -30.21
CA PRO A 133 -3.38 -6.14 -29.31
C PRO A 133 -3.12 -6.65 -27.88
N VAL A 134 -2.34 -7.73 -27.76
CA VAL A 134 -1.96 -8.34 -26.47
C VAL A 134 -1.07 -7.40 -25.65
N LYS A 135 -0.05 -6.80 -26.27
CA LYS A 135 0.81 -5.80 -25.62
C LYS A 135 0.01 -4.56 -25.19
N SER A 136 -0.98 -4.14 -25.98
CA SER A 136 -1.82 -2.99 -25.65
C SER A 136 -2.71 -3.24 -24.43
N VAL A 137 -3.26 -4.45 -24.26
CA VAL A 137 -4.06 -4.79 -23.07
C VAL A 137 -3.18 -4.92 -21.82
N HIS A 138 -2.01 -5.52 -21.96
CA HIS A 138 -1.04 -5.65 -20.87
C HIS A 138 -0.58 -4.27 -20.35
N MET A 139 -0.19 -3.37 -21.27
CA MET A 139 0.17 -1.99 -20.96
C MET A 139 -0.99 -1.24 -20.29
N LEU A 140 -2.23 -1.41 -20.79
CA LEU A 140 -3.40 -0.76 -20.19
C LEU A 140 -3.66 -1.23 -18.76
N ALA A 141 -3.41 -2.50 -18.44
CA ALA A 141 -3.52 -3.02 -17.09
C ALA A 141 -2.49 -2.37 -16.15
N HIS A 142 -1.22 -2.24 -16.57
CA HIS A 142 -0.19 -1.55 -15.82
C HIS A 142 -0.53 -0.07 -15.59
N VAL A 143 -0.94 0.64 -16.65
CA VAL A 143 -1.38 2.04 -16.56
C VAL A 143 -2.55 2.20 -15.58
N ALA A 144 -3.52 1.28 -15.61
CA ALA A 144 -4.66 1.32 -14.69
C ALA A 144 -4.25 1.06 -13.23
N ILE A 145 -3.33 0.12 -12.99
CA ILE A 145 -2.76 -0.15 -11.66
C ILE A 145 -2.06 1.12 -11.14
N GLU A 146 -1.16 1.68 -11.93
CA GLU A 146 -0.36 2.83 -11.54
C GLU A 146 -1.21 4.10 -11.38
N ALA A 147 -2.22 4.29 -12.22
CA ALA A 147 -3.16 5.40 -12.08
C ALA A 147 -4.00 5.28 -10.81
N ALA A 148 -4.53 4.08 -10.49
CA ALA A 148 -5.33 3.85 -9.29
C ALA A 148 -4.50 3.99 -7.99
N ALA A 149 -3.27 3.46 -7.97
CA ALA A 149 -2.38 3.60 -6.84
C ALA A 149 -1.81 5.03 -6.71
N GLY A 150 -1.50 5.66 -7.84
CA GLY A 150 -1.05 7.05 -7.90
C GLY A 150 -2.11 8.04 -7.45
N SER A 151 -3.38 7.84 -7.82
CA SER A 151 -4.47 8.69 -7.36
C SER A 151 -4.72 8.56 -5.86
N PHE A 152 -4.57 7.36 -5.29
CA PHE A 152 -4.61 7.14 -3.84
C PHE A 152 -3.53 7.96 -3.13
N ALA A 153 -2.27 7.86 -3.57
CA ALA A 153 -1.15 8.59 -2.98
C ALA A 153 -1.30 10.12 -3.13
N LEU A 154 -1.77 10.57 -4.30
CA LEU A 154 -2.01 12.00 -4.58
C LEU A 154 -3.09 12.58 -3.68
N LEU A 155 -4.25 11.94 -3.56
CA LEU A 155 -5.34 12.42 -2.71
C LEU A 155 -4.94 12.41 -1.23
N ALA A 156 -4.18 11.40 -0.80
CA ALA A 156 -3.66 11.34 0.55
C ALA A 156 -2.65 12.48 0.84
N MET A 157 -1.77 12.81 -0.11
CA MET A 157 -0.89 13.98 -0.04
C MET A 157 -1.69 15.29 0.05
N LEU A 158 -2.68 15.47 -0.83
CA LEU A 158 -3.50 16.69 -0.86
C LEU A 158 -4.27 16.88 0.46
N ALA A 159 -4.81 15.79 1.02
CA ALA A 159 -5.48 15.82 2.31
C ALA A 159 -4.53 16.23 3.45
N ALA A 160 -3.29 15.71 3.45
CA ALA A 160 -2.27 16.09 4.42
C ALA A 160 -1.89 17.58 4.30
N ILE A 161 -1.69 18.08 3.08
CA ILE A 161 -1.39 19.50 2.82
C ILE A 161 -2.54 20.38 3.29
N ALA A 162 -3.79 20.05 2.95
CA ALA A 162 -4.97 20.82 3.35
C ALA A 162 -5.11 20.88 4.88
N THR A 163 -4.84 19.77 5.57
CA THR A 163 -4.87 19.68 7.04
C THR A 163 -3.76 20.54 7.67
N GLU A 164 -2.52 20.42 7.20
CA GLU A 164 -1.38 21.19 7.71
C GLU A 164 -1.55 22.70 7.49
N ARG A 165 -2.10 23.09 6.32
CA ARG A 165 -2.41 24.49 5.99
C ARG A 165 -3.67 25.02 6.66
N ARG A 166 -4.37 24.20 7.47
CA ARG A 166 -5.64 24.52 8.14
C ARG A 166 -6.74 24.97 7.16
N TRP A 167 -6.74 24.42 5.95
CA TRP A 167 -7.79 24.65 4.95
C TRP A 167 -8.99 23.76 5.23
N THR A 168 -9.72 24.08 6.30
CA THR A 168 -10.79 23.22 6.87
C THR A 168 -11.80 22.74 5.84
N ARG A 169 -12.30 23.62 4.96
CA ARG A 169 -13.24 23.26 3.88
C ARG A 169 -12.63 22.29 2.87
N ALA A 170 -11.37 22.48 2.50
CA ALA A 170 -10.68 21.62 1.54
C ALA A 170 -10.37 20.25 2.16
N ALA A 171 -9.91 20.22 3.41
CA ALA A 171 -9.65 19.00 4.17
C ALA A 171 -10.93 18.16 4.32
N ALA A 172 -12.06 18.78 4.68
CA ALA A 172 -13.35 18.10 4.78
C ALA A 172 -13.78 17.50 3.43
N ARG A 173 -13.71 18.27 2.33
CA ARG A 173 -14.06 17.80 0.98
C ARG A 173 -13.17 16.64 0.53
N LEU A 174 -11.86 16.74 0.76
CA LEU A 174 -10.91 15.68 0.42
C LEU A 174 -11.17 14.41 1.23
N SER A 175 -11.50 14.54 2.52
CA SER A 175 -11.89 13.40 3.36
C SER A 175 -13.12 12.69 2.79
N THR A 176 -14.19 13.44 2.46
CA THR A 176 -15.40 12.88 1.83
C THR A 176 -15.10 12.20 0.49
N MET A 177 -14.30 12.84 -0.38
CA MET A 177 -13.92 12.26 -1.66
C MET A 177 -13.14 10.94 -1.49
N ARG A 178 -12.20 10.90 -0.55
CA ARG A 178 -11.40 9.71 -0.28
C ARG A 178 -12.19 8.54 0.28
N ARG A 179 -13.25 8.79 1.05
CA ARG A 179 -14.17 7.73 1.52
C ARG A 179 -14.85 6.98 0.37
N LEU A 180 -15.05 7.63 -0.77
CA LEU A 180 -15.55 7.00 -1.99
C LEU A 180 -14.42 6.46 -2.87
N HIS A 181 -13.40 7.29 -3.11
CA HIS A 181 -12.32 6.99 -4.04
C HIS A 181 -11.46 5.82 -3.57
N ASP A 182 -11.01 5.81 -2.31
CA ASP A 182 -10.02 4.85 -1.83
C ASP A 182 -10.55 3.40 -1.93
N PRO A 183 -11.80 3.09 -1.51
CA PRO A 183 -12.36 1.76 -1.74
C PRO A 183 -12.51 1.37 -3.22
N ILE A 184 -12.86 2.33 -4.10
CA ILE A 184 -12.97 2.07 -5.54
C ILE A 184 -11.60 1.77 -6.12
N ALA A 185 -10.57 2.55 -5.78
CA ALA A 185 -9.20 2.33 -6.23
C ALA A 185 -8.70 0.95 -5.78
N LEU A 186 -8.93 0.57 -4.52
CA LEU A 186 -8.60 -0.76 -3.99
C LEU A 186 -9.39 -1.87 -4.71
N ALA A 187 -10.66 -1.64 -5.04
CA ALA A 187 -11.46 -2.61 -5.77
C ALA A 187 -10.97 -2.81 -7.22
N VAL A 188 -10.58 -1.72 -7.90
CA VAL A 188 -10.00 -1.75 -9.24
C VAL A 188 -8.66 -2.48 -9.22
N LEU A 189 -7.77 -2.12 -8.29
CA LEU A 189 -6.49 -2.81 -8.10
C LEU A 189 -6.71 -4.30 -7.84
N GLY A 190 -7.62 -4.63 -6.91
CA GLY A 190 -7.94 -6.02 -6.58
C GLY A 190 -8.44 -6.80 -7.79
N HIS A 191 -9.37 -6.22 -8.57
CA HIS A 191 -9.90 -6.86 -9.77
C HIS A 191 -8.81 -7.09 -10.82
N ILE A 192 -8.00 -6.08 -11.14
CA ILE A 192 -6.94 -6.20 -12.14
C ILE A 192 -5.93 -7.26 -11.69
N LEU A 193 -5.49 -7.25 -10.43
CA LEU A 193 -4.52 -8.22 -9.92
C LEU A 193 -5.02 -9.68 -9.95
N THR A 194 -6.34 -9.92 -9.90
CA THR A 194 -6.85 -11.29 -10.09
C THR A 194 -6.70 -11.81 -11.52
N GLN A 195 -6.64 -10.92 -12.51
CA GLN A 195 -6.65 -11.27 -13.93
C GLN A 195 -5.30 -11.02 -14.62
N HIS A 196 -4.50 -10.06 -14.12
CA HIS A 196 -3.24 -9.64 -14.70
C HIS A 196 -2.10 -10.57 -14.25
N GLN A 197 -1.78 -11.54 -15.10
CA GLN A 197 -0.77 -12.57 -14.84
C GLN A 197 0.37 -12.43 -15.85
N HIS A 198 1.53 -11.98 -15.38
CA HIS A 198 2.75 -11.86 -16.18
C HIS A 198 3.73 -13.03 -15.96
N ASP A 199 3.47 -13.83 -14.92
CA ASP A 199 4.18 -15.05 -14.59
C ASP A 199 3.17 -16.22 -14.61
N PRO A 200 3.29 -17.16 -15.58
CA PRO A 200 2.33 -18.24 -15.75
C PRO A 200 2.54 -19.39 -14.76
N GLN A 201 3.54 -19.33 -13.87
CA GLN A 201 3.75 -20.39 -12.89
C GLN A 201 2.52 -20.50 -11.95
N PRO A 202 2.02 -21.72 -11.66
CA PRO A 202 0.81 -21.90 -10.86
C PRO A 202 0.86 -21.18 -9.50
N ILE A 203 1.99 -21.26 -8.81
CA ILE A 203 2.17 -20.58 -7.52
C ILE A 203 2.19 -19.05 -7.67
N ALA A 204 2.82 -18.50 -8.71
CA ALA A 204 2.81 -17.07 -9.01
C ALA A 204 1.39 -16.55 -9.27
N VAL A 205 0.61 -17.32 -10.02
CA VAL A 205 -0.80 -17.03 -10.31
C VAL A 205 -1.63 -16.96 -9.03
N LEU A 206 -1.44 -17.92 -8.12
CA LEU A 206 -2.13 -17.94 -6.84
C LEU A 206 -1.73 -16.78 -5.94
N PHE A 207 -0.45 -16.36 -5.95
CA PHE A 207 0.00 -15.15 -5.26
C PHE A 207 -0.75 -13.91 -5.74
N HIS A 208 -0.88 -13.70 -7.05
CA HIS A 208 -1.60 -12.56 -7.62
C HIS A 208 -3.10 -12.61 -7.35
N ILE A 209 -3.75 -13.76 -7.53
CA ILE A 209 -5.17 -13.93 -7.25
C ILE A 209 -5.46 -13.64 -5.77
N THR A 210 -4.62 -14.14 -4.87
CA THR A 210 -4.76 -13.92 -3.44
C THR A 210 -4.57 -12.45 -3.09
N GLN A 211 -3.55 -11.78 -3.63
CA GLN A 211 -3.34 -10.35 -3.47
C GLN A 211 -4.56 -9.54 -3.96
N GLY A 212 -5.12 -9.93 -5.11
CA GLY A 212 -6.30 -9.28 -5.66
C GLY A 212 -7.51 -9.42 -4.73
N ARG A 213 -7.74 -10.62 -4.18
CA ARG A 213 -8.82 -10.88 -3.23
C ARG A 213 -8.63 -10.14 -1.89
N SER A 214 -7.41 -10.06 -1.38
CA SER A 214 -7.10 -9.33 -0.14
C SER A 214 -7.22 -7.82 -0.32
N MET A 215 -6.93 -7.28 -1.50
CA MET A 215 -7.19 -5.88 -1.87
C MET A 215 -8.70 -5.57 -1.92
N LEU A 216 -9.49 -6.47 -2.51
CA LEU A 216 -10.96 -6.34 -2.50
C LEU A 216 -11.52 -6.35 -1.07
N ALA A 217 -11.02 -7.26 -0.22
CA ALA A 217 -11.40 -7.33 1.19
C ALA A 217 -11.04 -6.05 1.94
N LEU A 218 -9.85 -5.47 1.68
CA LEU A 218 -9.44 -4.19 2.24
C LEU A 218 -10.33 -3.02 1.78
N GLY A 219 -10.70 -2.99 0.49
CA GLY A 219 -11.63 -2.00 -0.06
C GLY A 219 -13.00 -2.08 0.63
N LEU A 220 -13.56 -3.29 0.76
CA LEU A 220 -14.82 -3.51 1.48
C LEU A 220 -14.73 -3.08 2.94
N CYS A 221 -13.65 -3.48 3.64
CA CYS A 221 -13.41 -3.09 5.02
C CYS A 221 -13.34 -1.55 5.16
N SER A 222 -12.72 -0.86 4.22
CA SER A 222 -12.62 0.60 4.21
C SER A 222 -13.99 1.28 4.06
N VAL A 223 -14.90 0.72 3.25
CA VAL A 223 -16.30 1.18 3.17
C VAL A 223 -17.00 0.97 4.51
N VAL A 224 -16.92 -0.24 5.06
CA VAL A 224 -17.59 -0.60 6.33
C VAL A 224 -17.12 0.31 7.46
N CYS A 225 -15.81 0.56 7.56
CA CYS A 225 -15.26 1.43 8.58
C CYS A 225 -15.71 2.89 8.41
N SER A 226 -15.73 3.39 7.17
CA SER A 226 -16.20 4.75 6.89
C SER A 226 -17.68 4.94 7.27
N VAL A 227 -18.54 4.00 6.88
CA VAL A 227 -19.97 4.02 7.22
C VAL A 227 -20.19 3.86 8.72
N ALA A 228 -19.46 2.95 9.37
CA ALA A 228 -19.58 2.72 10.80
C ALA A 228 -19.18 3.97 11.61
N HIS A 229 -18.11 4.65 11.19
CA HIS A 229 -17.70 5.90 11.82
C HIS A 229 -18.78 6.98 11.69
N ASP A 230 -19.34 7.15 10.50
CA ASP A 230 -20.41 8.14 10.25
C ASP A 230 -21.72 7.81 10.99
N ALA A 231 -21.99 6.53 11.21
CA ALA A 231 -23.15 6.06 11.98
C ALA A 231 -22.97 6.19 13.50
N GLY A 232 -21.79 6.59 13.99
CA GLY A 232 -21.51 6.74 15.42
C GLY A 232 -21.55 5.40 16.17
N VAL A 233 -21.00 4.33 15.58
CA VAL A 233 -20.99 3.00 16.24
C VAL A 233 -20.26 3.02 17.59
N PRO A 234 -20.59 2.09 18.51
CA PRO A 234 -19.92 1.99 19.80
C PRO A 234 -18.39 1.87 19.67
N VAL A 235 -17.66 2.45 20.62
CA VAL A 235 -16.18 2.51 20.62
C VAL A 235 -15.52 1.14 20.45
N ALA A 236 -16.07 0.10 21.07
CA ALA A 236 -15.57 -1.27 20.94
C ALA A 236 -15.67 -1.81 19.51
N ALA A 237 -16.80 -1.56 18.83
CA ALA A 237 -17.01 -1.94 17.44
C ALA A 237 -16.08 -1.15 16.51
N GLY A 238 -15.96 0.17 16.72
CA GLY A 238 -15.01 1.02 15.99
C GLY A 238 -13.55 0.57 16.17
N THR A 239 -13.16 0.14 17.37
CA THR A 239 -11.82 -0.39 17.64
C THR A 239 -11.55 -1.67 16.89
N THR A 240 -12.51 -2.60 16.88
CA THR A 240 -12.41 -3.86 16.14
C THR A 240 -12.25 -3.62 14.64
N LEU A 241 -13.02 -2.68 14.08
CA LEU A 241 -12.94 -2.29 12.68
C LEU A 241 -11.59 -1.67 12.30
N ARG A 242 -11.00 -0.85 13.16
CA ARG A 242 -9.64 -0.31 12.96
C ARG A 242 -8.57 -1.41 12.99
N LEU A 243 -8.65 -2.33 13.95
CA LEU A 243 -7.73 -3.46 14.06
C LEU A 243 -7.80 -4.34 12.81
N LEU A 244 -9.02 -4.63 12.33
CA LEU A 244 -9.24 -5.38 11.10
C LEU A 244 -8.64 -4.66 9.88
N THR A 245 -8.90 -3.37 9.74
CA THR A 245 -8.36 -2.56 8.63
C THR A 245 -6.84 -2.51 8.66
N ALA A 246 -6.24 -2.28 9.82
CA ALA A 246 -4.79 -2.30 10.01
C ALA A 246 -4.19 -3.67 9.66
N THR A 247 -4.86 -4.76 10.06
CA THR A 247 -4.45 -6.13 9.73
C THR A 247 -4.49 -6.38 8.24
N LEU A 248 -5.53 -5.92 7.53
CA LEU A 248 -5.64 -6.06 6.08
C LEU A 248 -4.58 -5.25 5.33
N TRP A 249 -4.27 -4.03 5.78
CA TRP A 249 -3.13 -3.27 5.22
C TRP A 249 -1.81 -4.01 5.39
N LEU A 250 -1.54 -4.52 6.61
CA LEU A 250 -0.32 -5.24 6.91
C LEU A 250 -0.23 -6.56 6.12
N LEU A 251 -1.32 -7.32 6.04
CA LEU A 251 -1.40 -8.57 5.27
C LEU A 251 -1.05 -8.34 3.81
N ASN A 252 -1.67 -7.36 3.17
CA ASN A 252 -1.38 -7.05 1.77
C ASN A 252 0.06 -6.58 1.56
N GLY A 253 0.65 -5.89 2.54
CA GLY A 253 2.05 -5.50 2.48
C GLY A 253 3.02 -6.67 2.64
N LEU A 254 2.80 -7.51 3.66
CA LEU A 254 3.60 -8.70 3.91
C LEU A 254 3.49 -9.70 2.77
N TRP A 255 2.29 -9.90 2.21
CA TRP A 255 2.05 -10.81 1.09
C TRP A 255 2.87 -10.43 -0.14
N LEU A 256 2.97 -9.13 -0.47
CA LEU A 256 3.79 -8.67 -1.59
C LEU A 256 5.29 -8.83 -1.34
N VAL A 257 5.75 -8.56 -0.12
CA VAL A 257 7.16 -8.78 0.26
C VAL A 257 7.50 -10.27 0.22
N HIS A 258 6.60 -11.10 0.71
CA HIS A 258 6.69 -12.56 0.67
C HIS A 258 6.77 -13.03 -0.78
N MET A 259 5.83 -12.60 -1.62
CA MET A 259 5.80 -12.89 -3.05
C MET A 259 7.12 -12.50 -3.73
N ALA A 260 7.64 -11.31 -3.47
CA ALA A 260 8.94 -10.88 -3.99
C ALA A 260 10.05 -11.88 -3.64
N ALA A 261 10.18 -12.26 -2.37
CA ALA A 261 11.20 -13.18 -1.91
C ALA A 261 11.01 -14.63 -2.41
N PHE A 262 9.76 -15.10 -2.49
CA PHE A 262 9.48 -16.51 -2.79
C PHE A 262 9.44 -16.80 -4.28
N MET A 263 9.15 -15.77 -5.10
CA MET A 263 9.02 -15.90 -6.55
C MET A 263 10.19 -15.27 -7.32
N TYR A 264 10.76 -14.17 -6.83
CA TYR A 264 11.60 -13.28 -7.64
C TYR A 264 12.99 -13.00 -7.03
N LEU A 265 13.39 -13.70 -5.97
CA LEU A 265 14.65 -13.44 -5.28
C LEU A 265 15.91 -13.82 -6.08
N LEU A 266 15.77 -14.60 -7.15
CA LEU A 266 16.87 -15.06 -7.98
C LEU A 266 16.63 -14.79 -9.46
N PRO A 267 17.70 -14.71 -10.28
CA PRO A 267 17.59 -14.58 -11.72
C PRO A 267 16.73 -15.70 -12.32
N GLY A 268 15.96 -15.37 -13.36
CA GLY A 268 15.09 -16.34 -14.05
C GLY A 268 13.72 -16.55 -13.40
N ARG A 269 13.23 -15.57 -12.61
CA ARG A 269 11.94 -15.66 -11.88
C ARG A 269 11.89 -16.89 -10.96
N CYS A 270 13.00 -17.09 -10.28
CA CYS A 270 13.22 -18.12 -9.28
C CYS A 270 13.24 -17.46 -7.90
N GLY A 271 12.85 -18.18 -6.84
CA GLY A 271 12.82 -17.63 -5.48
C GLY A 271 12.83 -18.72 -4.43
N LEU A 272 12.62 -18.34 -3.16
CA LEU A 272 12.72 -19.28 -2.03
C LEU A 272 11.77 -20.48 -2.16
N HIS A 273 10.58 -20.30 -2.74
CA HIS A 273 9.63 -21.39 -2.95
C HIS A 273 10.25 -22.51 -3.78
N HIS A 274 10.90 -22.14 -4.88
CA HIS A 274 11.52 -23.07 -5.83
C HIS A 274 12.73 -23.79 -5.24
N LEU A 275 13.45 -23.16 -4.31
CA LEU A 275 14.61 -23.78 -3.65
C LEU A 275 14.20 -24.74 -2.53
N LEU A 276 13.21 -24.36 -1.72
CA LEU A 276 12.85 -25.09 -0.51
C LEU A 276 11.79 -26.16 -0.78
N TRP A 277 10.91 -25.93 -1.76
CA TRP A 277 9.77 -26.80 -2.07
C TRP A 277 9.53 -26.97 -3.58
N PRO A 278 10.52 -27.42 -4.36
CA PRO A 278 10.43 -27.52 -5.83
C PRO A 278 9.30 -28.43 -6.35
N SER A 279 8.75 -29.30 -5.49
CA SER A 279 7.70 -30.27 -5.82
C SER A 279 6.39 -30.06 -5.04
N ALA A 280 6.28 -28.98 -4.26
CA ALA A 280 5.06 -28.73 -3.51
C ALA A 280 3.88 -28.41 -4.43
N ASN A 281 2.69 -28.84 -4.02
CA ASN A 281 1.46 -28.42 -4.66
C ASN A 281 1.28 -26.91 -4.46
N ALA A 282 1.03 -26.17 -5.53
CA ALA A 282 0.94 -24.73 -5.51
C ALA A 282 -0.23 -24.21 -4.65
N ASP A 283 -1.39 -24.88 -4.68
CA ASP A 283 -2.57 -24.50 -3.88
C ASP A 283 -2.30 -24.70 -2.39
N GLU A 284 -1.68 -25.83 -2.02
CA GLU A 284 -1.31 -26.12 -0.64
C GLU A 284 -0.28 -25.10 -0.11
N ALA A 285 0.78 -24.85 -0.89
CA ALA A 285 1.81 -23.87 -0.53
C ALA A 285 1.22 -22.47 -0.37
N ALA A 286 0.44 -21.98 -1.34
CA ALA A 286 -0.21 -20.67 -1.27
C ALA A 286 -1.14 -20.55 -0.05
N THR A 287 -1.88 -21.62 0.28
CA THR A 287 -2.76 -21.65 1.46
C THR A 287 -1.96 -21.53 2.76
N VAL A 288 -0.86 -22.28 2.89
CA VAL A 288 0.01 -22.22 4.08
C VAL A 288 0.66 -20.84 4.21
N TYR A 289 1.14 -20.28 3.10
CA TYR A 289 1.70 -18.93 3.07
C TYR A 289 0.67 -17.89 3.51
N LEU A 290 -0.55 -17.95 2.97
CA LEU A 290 -1.62 -16.99 3.30
C LEU A 290 -2.01 -17.08 4.77
N ALA A 291 -2.16 -18.30 5.30
CA ALA A 291 -2.47 -18.52 6.69
C ALA A 291 -1.37 -17.95 7.61
N THR A 292 -0.10 -18.14 7.22
CA THR A 292 1.05 -17.63 7.96
C THR A 292 1.08 -16.10 7.96
N ASP A 293 0.94 -15.46 6.80
CA ASP A 293 0.98 -14.00 6.68
C ASP A 293 -0.23 -13.34 7.36
N ALA A 294 -1.41 -13.96 7.29
CA ALA A 294 -2.61 -13.50 7.98
C ALA A 294 -2.45 -13.58 9.51
N TRP A 295 -1.90 -14.70 10.01
CA TRP A 295 -1.62 -14.86 11.44
C TRP A 295 -0.56 -13.88 11.93
N LEU A 296 0.57 -13.75 11.21
CA LEU A 296 1.63 -12.80 11.55
C LEU A 296 1.14 -11.35 11.53
N SER A 297 0.31 -10.98 10.55
CA SER A 297 -0.29 -9.65 10.48
C SER A 297 -1.19 -9.36 11.68
N ALA A 298 -2.04 -10.32 12.04
CA ALA A 298 -2.93 -10.17 13.19
C ALA A 298 -2.14 -10.06 14.50
N VAL A 299 -1.14 -10.92 14.71
CA VAL A 299 -0.26 -10.88 15.90
C VAL A 299 0.47 -9.54 15.98
N ALA A 300 1.06 -9.07 14.87
CA ALA A 300 1.78 -7.81 14.84
C ALA A 300 0.87 -6.62 15.18
N VAL A 301 -0.35 -6.57 14.64
CA VAL A 301 -1.33 -5.53 14.96
C VAL A 301 -1.79 -5.61 16.41
N CYS A 302 -2.04 -6.80 16.95
CA CYS A 302 -2.40 -6.99 18.35
C CYS A 302 -1.29 -6.52 19.29
N VAL A 303 -0.03 -6.86 19.00
CA VAL A 303 1.13 -6.40 19.77
C VAL A 303 1.28 -4.88 19.66
N ALA A 304 1.16 -4.31 18.47
CA ALA A 304 1.25 -2.86 18.27
C ALA A 304 0.12 -2.11 19.00
N TYR A 305 -1.10 -2.66 19.01
CA TYR A 305 -2.23 -2.12 19.76
C TYR A 305 -1.96 -2.15 21.27
N TRP A 306 -1.53 -3.30 21.79
CA TRP A 306 -1.22 -3.48 23.22
C TRP A 306 -0.11 -2.54 23.71
N LEU A 307 0.96 -2.40 22.92
CA LEU A 307 2.06 -1.48 23.21
C LEU A 307 1.69 0.00 23.03
N GLY A 308 0.64 0.30 22.24
CA GLY A 308 0.17 1.66 21.95
C GLY A 308 -0.89 2.20 22.92
N GLU A 309 -1.56 1.35 23.70
CA GLU A 309 -2.57 1.78 24.70
C GLU A 309 -2.07 2.81 25.73
N PRO A 310 -0.84 2.70 26.29
CA PRO A 310 -0.35 3.69 27.26
C PRO A 310 -0.26 5.11 26.69
N THR A 311 0.02 5.23 25.39
CA THR A 311 0.14 6.52 24.69
C THR A 311 -1.21 7.09 24.30
N ARG A 312 -2.19 6.25 23.93
CA ARG A 312 -3.56 6.69 23.61
C ARG A 312 -4.35 7.10 24.84
N ALA A 313 -4.15 6.46 25.98
CA ALA A 313 -4.74 6.92 27.24
C ALA A 313 -4.30 8.36 27.56
N LYS A 314 -3.03 8.68 27.32
CA LYS A 314 -2.45 10.03 27.49
C LYS A 314 -3.04 11.05 26.50
N VAL A 315 -3.18 10.69 25.23
CA VAL A 315 -3.75 11.56 24.18
C VAL A 315 -5.25 11.73 24.34
N ALA A 316 -5.98 10.71 24.80
CA ALA A 316 -7.42 10.81 25.09
C ALA A 316 -7.69 11.71 26.30
N ASP A 317 -6.83 11.67 27.33
CA ASP A 317 -6.89 12.60 28.46
C ASP A 317 -6.65 14.05 27.99
N GLU A 318 -5.65 14.26 27.13
CA GLU A 318 -5.37 15.57 26.53
C GLU A 318 -6.51 16.03 25.62
N GLN A 319 -6.99 15.20 24.68
CA GLN A 319 -8.06 15.53 23.73
C GLN A 319 -9.43 15.72 24.39
N SER A 320 -9.72 15.07 25.52
CA SER A 320 -10.92 15.38 26.32
C SER A 320 -10.88 16.82 26.88
N GLY A 321 -9.68 17.32 27.15
CA GLY A 321 -9.43 18.72 27.50
C GLY A 321 -9.61 19.70 26.33
N TRP A 322 -9.37 19.27 25.09
CA TRP A 322 -9.55 20.11 23.88
C TRP A 322 -10.98 20.06 23.33
N ALA A 323 -11.64 18.89 23.32
CA ALA A 323 -13.04 18.75 22.91
C ALA A 323 -13.97 19.60 23.80
N THR A 324 -13.69 19.67 25.11
CA THR A 324 -14.43 20.55 26.03
C THR A 324 -14.17 22.05 25.80
N VAL A 325 -13.09 22.43 25.11
CA VAL A 325 -12.79 23.83 24.74
C VAL A 325 -13.37 24.18 23.37
N GLU A 326 -13.25 23.31 22.37
CA GLU A 326 -13.87 23.49 21.05
C GLU A 326 -15.40 23.46 21.12
N ASP A 327 -16.00 22.53 21.89
CA ASP A 327 -17.45 22.50 22.10
C ASP A 327 -17.95 23.74 22.82
N LYS A 328 -17.17 24.27 23.77
CA LYS A 328 -17.47 25.55 24.43
C LYS A 328 -17.32 26.74 23.48
N GLN A 329 -16.31 26.76 22.62
CA GLN A 329 -16.10 27.84 21.66
C GLN A 329 -17.15 27.83 20.53
N LEU A 330 -17.53 26.65 20.03
CA LEU A 330 -18.63 26.49 19.07
C LEU A 330 -19.97 26.86 19.70
N ALA A 331 -20.23 26.47 20.97
CA ALA A 331 -21.43 26.87 21.69
C ALA A 331 -21.48 28.38 22.00
N VAL A 332 -20.34 29.02 22.25
CA VAL A 332 -20.26 30.48 22.41
C VAL A 332 -20.49 31.19 21.08
N GLY A 333 -19.85 30.75 20.01
CA GLY A 333 -20.01 31.31 18.66
C GLY A 333 -21.45 31.20 18.12
N ALA A 334 -22.11 30.07 18.39
CA ALA A 334 -23.52 29.89 18.03
C ALA A 334 -24.47 30.80 18.86
N ARG A 335 -24.15 31.07 20.14
CA ARG A 335 -24.92 31.97 20.99
C ARG A 335 -24.75 33.44 20.59
N THR A 336 -23.55 33.87 20.20
CA THR A 336 -23.32 35.23 19.70
C THR A 336 -23.98 35.44 18.35
N ALA A 337 -23.89 34.50 17.42
CA ALA A 337 -24.58 34.60 16.13
C ALA A 337 -26.11 34.66 16.29
N ALA A 338 -26.69 33.84 17.18
CA ALA A 338 -28.12 33.89 17.48
C ALA A 338 -28.56 35.18 18.21
N ALA A 339 -27.66 35.80 18.98
CA ALA A 339 -27.92 37.09 19.63
C ALA A 339 -27.89 38.24 18.63
N GLU A 340 -26.93 38.24 17.70
CA GLU A 340 -26.83 39.22 16.61
C GLU A 340 -28.04 39.12 15.66
N GLU A 341 -28.48 37.90 15.32
CA GLU A 341 -29.68 37.69 14.50
C GLU A 341 -30.96 38.19 15.20
N ARG A 342 -31.11 37.94 16.50
CA ARG A 342 -32.24 38.47 17.29
C ARG A 342 -32.22 39.99 17.38
N GLN A 343 -31.04 40.59 17.55
CA GLN A 343 -30.92 42.05 17.63
C GLN A 343 -31.24 42.70 16.28
N ALA A 344 -30.79 42.11 15.17
CA ALA A 344 -31.13 42.56 13.83
C ALA A 344 -32.65 42.45 13.53
N LEU A 345 -33.32 41.41 14.02
CA LEU A 345 -34.78 41.27 13.87
C LEU A 345 -35.55 42.34 14.66
N VAL A 346 -35.12 42.65 15.89
CA VAL A 346 -35.71 43.71 16.72
C VAL A 346 -35.51 45.09 16.08
N GLU A 347 -34.33 45.38 15.54
CA GLU A 347 -34.04 46.64 14.83
C GLU A 347 -34.86 46.80 13.53
N MET A 348 -35.26 45.69 12.90
CA MET A 348 -36.15 45.67 11.75
C MET A 348 -37.65 45.70 12.11
N GLY A 349 -38.01 45.79 13.40
CA GLY A 349 -39.40 45.83 13.85
C GLY A 349 -40.18 44.53 13.59
N ARG A 350 -39.48 43.38 13.53
CA ARG A 350 -40.06 42.05 13.41
C ARG A 350 -39.99 41.28 14.72
#